data_AF-A0A2D4KAD2-F1
#
_entry.id   AF-A0A2D4KAD2-F1
#
_cell.length_a   1.000
_cell.length_b   1.000
_cell.length_c   1.000
_cell.angle_alpha   90.00
_cell.angle_beta   90.00
_cell.angle_gamma   90.00
#
_symmetry.space_group_name_H-M   'P 1'
#
loop_
_entity.id
_entity.type
_entity.pdbx_description
1 polymer ?
#
loop_
_entity_poly.entity_id
_entity_poly.type
_entity_poly.pdbx_seq_one_letter_code
_entity_poly.pdbx_strand_id
1 'polypeptide(L)'
;SAVVWLTLLLAVVSAVDKSNFKTCDQSSFCKRQRNVKPGSSPYRALLESLQLSQESMKIQLINEANKVPLLLEFYGLKGNMARLRINELTPLKPRYEVHDVLIQDPPTSRLSVTGRDENSVELSLEDGSHKVILTAKPFRMDLLAGRDLVLSVNSRALLVFEHLRQRKDSTPAKEPEAEGGGGEEPDETPNPALPSEEESDEKTEQPEDAPQKDPEEDPGSWEETFKTHTDKKPNGPTSVGLDFSFPGVENVYGIPEHADNLRLRTTEGGDPYRLYNLDVFQYELYNPMALYGS
;
A
#
# COMPACT_ATOMS: atom_id res chain seq x y z
N SER A 1 50.41 -48.78 -11.95
CA SER A 1 49.77 -47.57 -12.52
C SER A 1 48.34 -47.87 -12.92
N ALA A 2 47.39 -47.72 -11.99
CA ALA A 2 45.96 -47.95 -12.24
C ALA A 2 45.10 -47.18 -11.22
N VAL A 3 45.45 -45.91 -10.97
CA VAL A 3 44.74 -45.02 -10.04
C VAL A 3 44.50 -43.67 -10.71
N VAL A 4 43.84 -43.60 -11.87
CA VAL A 4 43.43 -42.29 -12.42
C VAL A 4 42.19 -42.35 -13.34
N TRP A 5 41.26 -43.29 -13.14
CA TRP A 5 39.99 -43.30 -13.91
C TRP A 5 38.78 -43.40 -12.99
N LEU A 6 38.68 -42.47 -12.05
CA LEU A 6 37.41 -42.08 -11.46
C LEU A 6 37.14 -40.63 -11.88
N THR A 7 36.88 -40.45 -13.18
CA THR A 7 36.35 -39.19 -13.73
C THR A 7 34.96 -38.98 -13.16
N LEU A 8 34.89 -38.11 -12.17
CA LEU A 8 33.69 -37.56 -11.56
C LEU A 8 32.84 -36.91 -12.66
N LEU A 9 31.82 -37.61 -13.15
CA LEU A 9 30.73 -37.01 -13.94
C LEU A 9 29.91 -36.13 -12.99
N LEU A 10 30.39 -34.90 -12.74
CA LEU A 10 29.57 -33.84 -12.16
C LEU A 10 28.51 -33.48 -13.21
N ALA A 11 27.35 -34.12 -13.13
CA ALA A 11 26.17 -33.65 -13.83
C ALA A 11 25.90 -32.23 -13.33
N VAL A 12 26.10 -31.24 -14.22
CA VAL A 12 25.64 -29.87 -13.96
C VAL A 12 24.13 -29.92 -14.04
N VAL A 13 23.48 -30.15 -12.91
CA VAL A 13 22.03 -29.98 -12.80
C VAL A 13 21.79 -28.48 -12.93
N SER A 14 21.15 -28.08 -14.03
CA SER A 14 20.66 -26.71 -14.15
C SER A 14 19.59 -26.53 -13.08
N ALA A 15 19.84 -25.63 -12.14
CA ALA A 15 18.83 -25.17 -11.21
C ALA A 15 18.10 -23.95 -11.80
N VAL A 16 17.09 -23.44 -11.07
CA VAL A 16 16.36 -22.23 -11.45
C VAL A 16 17.31 -21.07 -11.77
N ASP A 17 17.09 -20.39 -12.90
CA ASP A 17 17.76 -19.12 -13.17
C ASP A 17 17.05 -17.99 -12.39
N LYS A 18 17.55 -17.73 -11.18
CA LYS A 18 17.03 -16.70 -10.27
C LYS A 18 17.03 -15.30 -10.88
N SER A 19 17.87 -15.02 -11.89
CA SER A 19 17.90 -13.71 -12.54
C SER A 19 16.57 -13.36 -13.24
N ASN A 20 15.75 -14.36 -13.59
CA ASN A 20 14.44 -14.18 -14.19
C ASN A 20 13.37 -13.68 -13.19
N PHE A 21 13.67 -13.70 -11.90
CA PHE A 21 12.70 -13.41 -10.85
C PHE A 21 13.21 -12.29 -9.96
N LYS A 22 12.39 -11.26 -9.77
CA LYS A 22 12.76 -10.12 -8.90
C LYS A 22 12.99 -10.58 -7.46
N THR A 23 14.12 -10.18 -6.88
CA THR A 23 14.30 -10.07 -5.41
C THR A 23 13.46 -8.91 -4.86
N CYS A 24 13.36 -8.78 -3.53
CA CYS A 24 12.65 -7.63 -2.95
C CYS A 24 13.28 -6.30 -3.35
N ASP A 25 14.61 -6.22 -3.42
CA ASP A 25 15.33 -4.99 -3.80
C ASP A 25 15.13 -4.58 -5.27
N GLN A 26 14.80 -5.55 -6.14
CA GLN A 26 14.47 -5.31 -7.55
C GLN A 26 12.98 -5.02 -7.77
N SER A 27 12.16 -5.12 -6.74
CA SER A 27 10.75 -4.73 -6.76
C SER A 27 10.59 -3.41 -6.01
N SER A 28 10.34 -2.32 -6.73
CA SER A 28 10.40 -0.98 -6.14
C SER A 28 9.51 -0.81 -4.90
N PHE A 29 8.28 -1.33 -4.94
CA PHE A 29 7.38 -1.24 -3.79
C PHE A 29 7.84 -2.11 -2.61
N CYS A 30 8.39 -3.30 -2.86
CA CYS A 30 8.90 -4.17 -1.81
C CYS A 30 10.07 -3.49 -1.10
N LYS A 31 11.01 -2.94 -1.88
CA LYS A 31 12.13 -2.15 -1.37
C LYS A 31 11.67 -0.97 -0.50
N ARG A 32 10.73 -0.15 -0.99
CA ARG A 32 10.22 1.02 -0.24
C ARG A 32 9.55 0.59 1.06
N GLN A 33 8.66 -0.41 1.03
CA GLN A 33 7.97 -0.94 2.20
C GLN A 33 8.94 -1.54 3.22
N ARG A 34 9.99 -2.24 2.76
CA ARG A 34 10.96 -2.90 3.63
C ARG A 34 11.96 -1.95 4.28
N ASN A 35 12.20 -0.79 3.68
CA ASN A 35 13.09 0.24 4.21
C ASN A 35 12.46 1.10 5.32
N VAL A 36 11.15 0.90 5.60
CA VAL A 36 10.46 1.57 6.70
C VAL A 36 11.04 1.10 8.02
N LYS A 37 11.47 2.05 8.85
CA LYS A 37 12.05 1.74 10.16
C LYS A 37 10.95 1.57 11.21
N PRO A 38 11.04 0.57 12.11
CA PRO A 38 10.11 0.45 13.21
C PRO A 38 10.05 1.71 14.09
N GLY A 39 8.87 2.03 14.61
CA GLY A 39 8.64 3.13 15.54
C GLY A 39 8.37 4.50 14.91
N SER A 40 8.40 4.63 13.58
CA SER A 40 8.23 5.91 12.87
C SER A 40 6.85 6.12 12.25
N SER A 41 5.78 5.53 12.80
CA SER A 41 4.44 5.60 12.18
C SER A 41 3.92 7.05 12.19
N PRO A 42 3.68 7.65 11.00
CA PRO A 42 3.09 8.98 10.91
C PRO A 42 1.56 8.94 11.09
N TYR A 43 0.95 7.76 11.20
CA TYR A 43 -0.50 7.61 11.25
C TYR A 43 -1.05 7.85 12.65
N ARG A 44 -2.09 8.69 12.72
CA ARG A 44 -2.91 8.95 13.90
C ARG A 44 -4.38 8.67 13.57
N ALA A 45 -5.12 8.05 14.49
CA ALA A 45 -6.58 7.97 14.39
C ALA A 45 -7.23 9.24 14.97
N LEU A 46 -8.27 9.74 14.30
CA LEU A 46 -9.04 10.90 14.72
C LEU A 46 -10.26 10.44 15.52
N LEU A 47 -10.15 10.35 16.85
CA LEU A 47 -11.19 9.80 17.73
C LEU A 47 -12.52 10.57 17.66
N GLU A 48 -12.48 11.85 17.31
CA GLU A 48 -13.63 12.71 17.04
C GLU A 48 -14.43 12.29 15.80
N SER A 49 -13.80 11.59 14.86
CA SER A 49 -14.44 11.08 13.64
C SER A 49 -15.08 9.70 13.81
N LEU A 50 -14.99 9.11 15.01
CA LEU A 50 -15.48 7.76 15.28
C LEU A 50 -17.00 7.67 15.08
N GLN A 51 -17.41 6.79 14.18
CA GLN A 51 -18.80 6.41 13.94
C GLN A 51 -18.97 4.94 14.28
N LEU A 52 -19.85 4.64 15.23
CA LEU A 52 -20.14 3.27 15.65
C LEU A 52 -21.56 2.90 15.25
N SER A 53 -21.71 1.80 14.52
CA SER A 53 -22.97 1.09 14.34
C SER A 53 -22.99 -0.18 15.18
N GLN A 54 -24.10 -0.93 15.13
CA GLN A 54 -24.12 -2.26 15.76
C GLN A 54 -23.13 -3.22 15.11
N GLU A 55 -22.81 -3.05 13.83
CA GLU A 55 -22.06 -4.02 13.02
C GLU A 55 -20.60 -3.64 12.78
N SER A 56 -20.29 -2.34 12.84
CA SER A 56 -18.98 -1.82 12.43
C SER A 56 -18.61 -0.54 13.17
N MET A 57 -17.31 -0.31 13.31
CA MET A 57 -16.73 0.98 13.68
C MET A 57 -16.03 1.57 12.47
N LYS A 58 -16.30 2.84 12.17
CA LYS A 58 -15.56 3.62 11.17
C LYS A 58 -14.84 4.78 11.85
N ILE A 59 -13.59 5.03 11.46
CA ILE A 59 -12.78 6.12 11.99
C ILE A 59 -11.78 6.59 10.93
N GLN A 60 -11.50 7.89 10.89
CA GLN A 60 -10.48 8.41 9.99
C GLN A 60 -9.08 8.22 10.58
N LEU A 61 -8.14 7.83 9.73
CA LEU A 61 -6.71 7.90 10.03
C LEU A 61 -6.11 9.06 9.22
N ILE A 62 -5.23 9.83 9.82
CA ILE A 62 -4.47 10.88 9.14
C ILE A 62 -2.99 10.52 9.16
N ASN A 63 -2.32 10.64 8.02
CA ASN A 63 -0.86 10.63 7.99
C ASN A 63 -0.37 12.05 8.30
N GLU A 64 0.30 12.23 9.44
CA GLU A 64 0.72 13.56 9.91
C GLU A 64 1.80 14.21 9.04
N ALA A 65 2.51 13.45 8.20
CA ALA A 65 3.53 13.98 7.31
C ALA A 65 2.94 14.56 6.02
N ASN A 66 2.08 13.81 5.32
CA ASN A 66 1.51 14.22 4.02
C ASN A 66 0.05 14.68 4.09
N LYS A 67 -0.57 14.65 5.27
CA LYS A 67 -1.96 15.08 5.53
C LYS A 67 -3.03 14.32 4.74
N VAL A 68 -2.72 13.13 4.22
CA VAL A 68 -3.70 12.31 3.49
C VAL A 68 -4.63 11.58 4.46
N PRO A 69 -5.96 11.78 4.34
CA PRO A 69 -6.94 11.07 5.17
C PRO A 69 -7.26 9.68 4.58
N LEU A 70 -7.28 8.69 5.46
CA LEU A 70 -7.74 7.33 5.20
C LEU A 70 -9.00 7.06 6.03
N LEU A 71 -9.80 6.10 5.59
CA LEU A 71 -10.91 5.53 6.33
C LEU A 71 -10.52 4.14 6.82
N LEU A 72 -10.59 3.93 8.13
CA LEU A 72 -10.51 2.62 8.76
C LEU A 72 -11.91 2.13 9.09
N GLU A 73 -12.24 0.93 8.65
CA GLU A 73 -13.46 0.20 9.01
C GLU A 73 -13.10 -1.08 9.75
N PHE A 74 -13.66 -1.27 10.93
CA PHE A 74 -13.49 -2.45 11.77
C PHE A 74 -14.83 -3.15 11.97
N TYR A 75 -14.84 -4.47 11.80
CA TYR A 75 -15.99 -5.32 12.02
C TYR A 75 -15.61 -6.43 13.00
N GLY A 76 -16.44 -6.62 14.03
CA GLY A 76 -16.50 -7.90 14.72
C GLY A 76 -17.31 -8.87 13.86
N LEU A 77 -16.86 -10.11 13.71
CA LEU A 77 -17.52 -11.13 12.92
C LEU A 77 -17.80 -12.37 13.77
N LYS A 78 -18.87 -13.09 13.43
CA LYS A 78 -19.18 -14.38 14.07
C LYS A 78 -18.03 -15.36 13.89
N GLY A 79 -17.85 -16.26 14.86
CA GLY A 79 -16.79 -17.27 14.84
C GLY A 79 -15.42 -16.75 15.31
N ASN A 80 -15.41 -15.79 16.25
CA ASN A 80 -14.19 -15.21 16.84
C ASN A 80 -13.27 -14.57 15.80
N MET A 81 -13.86 -13.91 14.80
CA MET A 81 -13.14 -13.24 13.73
C MET A 81 -13.31 -11.72 13.84
N ALA A 82 -12.33 -11.00 13.31
CA ALA A 82 -12.40 -9.56 13.13
C ALA A 82 -11.94 -9.21 11.72
N ARG A 83 -12.56 -8.20 11.10
CA ARG A 83 -12.16 -7.68 9.79
C ARG A 83 -11.76 -6.23 9.93
N LEU A 84 -10.56 -5.92 9.42
CA LEU A 84 -10.03 -4.58 9.32
C LEU A 84 -9.92 -4.20 7.83
N ARG A 85 -10.46 -3.05 7.45
CA ARG A 85 -10.28 -2.44 6.13
C ARG A 85 -9.71 -1.05 6.31
N ILE A 86 -8.73 -0.69 5.51
CA ILE A 86 -8.20 0.68 5.42
C ILE A 86 -8.21 1.06 3.95
N ASN A 87 -8.81 2.20 3.62
CA ASN A 87 -8.84 2.74 2.27
C ASN A 87 -8.63 4.27 2.31
N GLU A 88 -8.35 4.90 1.17
CA GLU A 88 -8.36 6.37 1.09
C GLU A 88 -9.78 6.87 1.34
N LEU A 89 -9.91 7.96 2.12
CA LEU A 89 -11.22 8.55 2.38
C LEU A 89 -11.84 9.12 1.09
N THR A 90 -10.99 9.75 0.26
CA THR A 90 -11.36 10.37 -1.01
C THR A 90 -10.32 10.05 -2.08
N PRO A 91 -10.32 8.82 -2.65
CA PRO A 91 -9.31 8.42 -3.63
C PRO A 91 -9.53 9.11 -4.98
N LEU A 92 -8.45 9.35 -5.73
CA LEU A 92 -8.52 9.81 -7.13
C LEU A 92 -9.29 8.83 -8.04
N LYS A 93 -9.24 7.55 -7.70
CA LYS A 93 -10.03 6.48 -8.32
C LYS A 93 -10.17 5.30 -7.35
N PRO A 94 -11.21 4.45 -7.48
CA PRO A 94 -11.36 3.30 -6.60
C PRO A 94 -10.12 2.39 -6.59
N ARG A 95 -9.72 1.95 -5.40
CA ARG A 95 -8.74 0.87 -5.24
C ARG A 95 -9.40 -0.46 -5.50
N TYR A 96 -8.61 -1.42 -5.98
CA TYR A 96 -9.09 -2.76 -6.23
C TYR A 96 -9.50 -3.44 -4.91
N GLU A 97 -10.68 -4.06 -4.90
CA GLU A 97 -11.15 -4.93 -3.83
C GLU A 97 -11.29 -6.34 -4.41
N VAL A 98 -10.81 -7.34 -3.69
CA VAL A 98 -10.86 -8.72 -4.18
C VAL A 98 -12.31 -9.21 -4.18
N HIS A 99 -12.79 -9.64 -5.34
CA HIS A 99 -14.11 -10.21 -5.56
C HIS A 99 -14.03 -11.74 -5.66
N ASP A 100 -15.17 -12.42 -5.57
CA ASP A 100 -15.34 -13.87 -5.83
C ASP A 100 -14.58 -14.85 -4.91
N VAL A 101 -13.75 -14.37 -3.98
CA VAL A 101 -13.08 -15.20 -2.97
C VAL A 101 -13.98 -15.49 -1.77
N LEU A 102 -14.75 -14.48 -1.31
CA LEU A 102 -15.74 -14.67 -0.26
C LEU A 102 -16.99 -15.30 -0.87
N ILE A 103 -17.41 -16.45 -0.34
CA ILE A 103 -18.64 -17.14 -0.77
C ILE A 103 -19.89 -16.32 -0.41
N GLN A 104 -19.82 -15.56 0.68
CA GLN A 104 -20.87 -14.64 1.15
C GLN A 104 -20.26 -13.58 2.08
N ASP A 105 -21.02 -12.52 2.35
CA ASP A 105 -20.65 -11.55 3.38
C ASP A 105 -20.63 -12.23 4.77
N PRO A 106 -19.51 -12.14 5.51
CA PRO A 106 -19.41 -12.74 6.84
C PRO A 106 -20.41 -12.09 7.81
N PRO A 107 -21.20 -12.88 8.56
CA PRO A 107 -22.15 -12.33 9.51
C PRO A 107 -21.42 -11.59 10.64
N THR A 108 -21.92 -10.40 10.95
CA THR A 108 -21.29 -9.48 11.91
C THR A 108 -21.66 -9.81 13.35
N SER A 109 -20.79 -9.41 14.26
CA SER A 109 -20.94 -9.46 15.70
C SER A 109 -21.13 -8.06 16.24
N ARG A 110 -22.01 -7.92 17.24
CA ARG A 110 -22.34 -6.61 17.79
C ARG A 110 -21.11 -5.95 18.42
N LEU A 111 -20.87 -4.69 18.10
CA LEU A 111 -19.84 -3.86 18.74
C LEU A 111 -20.47 -2.93 19.79
N SER A 112 -19.77 -2.73 20.91
CA SER A 112 -20.12 -1.71 21.90
C SER A 112 -18.89 -1.09 22.52
N VAL A 113 -18.90 0.24 22.71
CA VAL A 113 -17.85 0.95 23.45
C VAL A 113 -17.96 0.60 24.92
N THR A 114 -16.86 0.17 25.50
CA THR A 114 -16.74 -0.20 26.93
C THR A 114 -15.75 0.68 27.67
N GLY A 115 -14.87 1.37 26.97
CA GLY A 115 -13.93 2.34 27.54
C GLY A 115 -13.55 3.40 26.50
N ARG A 116 -13.26 4.61 26.98
CA ARG A 116 -12.74 5.70 26.15
C ARG A 116 -11.95 6.66 27.02
N ASP A 117 -10.79 7.07 26.51
CA ASP A 117 -10.00 8.16 27.06
C ASP A 117 -9.58 9.13 25.94
N GLU A 118 -8.62 10.02 26.22
CA GLU A 118 -8.14 11.04 25.29
C GLU A 118 -7.36 10.46 24.09
N ASN A 119 -6.78 9.27 24.23
CA ASN A 119 -5.94 8.62 23.22
C ASN A 119 -6.41 7.20 22.86
N SER A 120 -7.46 6.67 23.48
CA SER A 120 -7.89 5.30 23.24
C SER A 120 -9.41 5.10 23.27
N VAL A 121 -9.87 4.08 22.55
CA VAL A 121 -11.24 3.57 22.57
C VAL A 121 -11.20 2.06 22.70
N GLU A 122 -11.88 1.52 23.71
CA GLU A 122 -12.08 0.09 23.91
C GLU A 122 -13.48 -0.31 23.40
N LEU A 123 -13.52 -1.28 22.48
CA LEU A 123 -14.75 -1.90 21.98
C LEU A 123 -14.80 -3.35 22.44
N SER A 124 -15.96 -3.81 22.87
CA SER A 124 -16.25 -5.22 23.10
C SER A 124 -17.00 -5.82 21.91
N LEU A 125 -16.73 -7.10 21.63
CA LEU A 125 -17.46 -7.90 20.65
C LEU A 125 -18.46 -8.80 21.41
N GLU A 126 -19.73 -8.77 20.99
CA GLU A 126 -20.83 -9.54 21.57
C GLU A 126 -20.96 -9.45 23.10
N ASP A 127 -20.68 -10.56 23.80
CA ASP A 127 -20.78 -10.71 25.24
C ASP A 127 -19.59 -10.13 26.00
N GLY A 128 -18.59 -9.61 25.29
CA GLY A 128 -17.37 -9.05 25.86
C GLY A 128 -16.27 -10.07 26.14
N SER A 129 -16.43 -11.31 25.65
CA SER A 129 -15.34 -12.31 25.62
C SER A 129 -14.12 -11.83 24.83
N HIS A 130 -14.34 -11.01 23.80
CA HIS A 130 -13.28 -10.41 23.00
C HIS A 130 -13.39 -8.89 23.01
N LYS A 131 -12.23 -8.24 23.01
CA LYS A 131 -12.12 -6.78 23.00
C LYS A 131 -11.14 -6.32 21.95
N VAL A 132 -11.32 -5.10 21.48
CA VAL A 132 -10.32 -4.37 20.71
C VAL A 132 -10.08 -3.01 21.34
N ILE A 133 -8.80 -2.68 21.55
CA ILE A 133 -8.36 -1.37 22.02
C ILE A 133 -7.75 -0.66 20.82
N LEU A 134 -8.36 0.43 20.39
CA LEU A 134 -7.79 1.34 19.40
C LEU A 134 -7.02 2.44 20.14
N THR A 135 -5.71 2.53 19.89
CA THR A 135 -4.87 3.65 20.33
C THR A 135 -4.71 4.63 19.18
N ALA A 136 -4.93 5.92 19.45
CA ALA A 136 -5.02 6.95 18.44
C ALA A 136 -3.65 7.41 17.93
N LYS A 137 -2.72 7.79 18.82
CA LYS A 137 -1.38 8.28 18.44
C LYS A 137 -0.26 7.56 19.20
N PRO A 138 0.67 6.88 18.49
CA PRO A 138 0.53 6.45 17.10
C PRO A 138 -0.65 5.47 16.93
N PHE A 139 -1.22 5.38 15.73
CA PHE A 139 -2.30 4.45 15.45
C PHE A 139 -1.85 3.00 15.73
N ARG A 140 -2.62 2.30 16.57
CA ARG A 140 -2.41 0.89 16.90
C ARG A 140 -3.73 0.26 17.30
N MET A 141 -3.91 -1.04 17.04
CA MET A 141 -5.04 -1.80 17.55
C MET A 141 -4.56 -3.05 18.27
N ASP A 142 -5.11 -3.33 19.45
CA ASP A 142 -4.80 -4.52 20.24
C ASP A 142 -6.08 -5.34 20.43
N LEU A 143 -6.05 -6.61 20.02
CA LEU A 143 -7.16 -7.54 20.17
C LEU A 143 -6.90 -8.44 21.38
N LEU A 144 -7.90 -8.55 22.25
CA LEU A 144 -7.83 -9.34 23.48
C LEU A 144 -8.91 -10.40 23.50
N ALA A 145 -8.57 -11.58 24.02
CA ALA A 145 -9.53 -12.60 24.44
C ALA A 145 -9.51 -12.66 25.97
N GLY A 146 -10.58 -12.23 26.63
CA GLY A 146 -10.62 -11.99 28.07
C GLY A 146 -9.61 -10.92 28.49
N ARG A 147 -8.48 -11.34 29.08
CA ARG A 147 -7.38 -10.45 29.49
C ARG A 147 -6.10 -10.69 28.67
N ASP A 148 -6.10 -11.69 27.80
CA ASP A 148 -4.92 -12.09 27.06
C ASP A 148 -4.85 -11.31 25.73
N LEU A 149 -3.73 -10.64 25.50
CA LEU A 149 -3.43 -9.98 24.23
C LEU A 149 -3.09 -11.05 23.18
N VAL A 150 -3.97 -11.23 22.19
CA VAL A 150 -3.81 -12.27 21.16
C VAL A 150 -3.19 -11.75 19.86
N LEU A 151 -3.41 -10.48 19.54
CA LEU A 151 -2.92 -9.87 18.30
C LEU A 151 -2.75 -8.36 18.50
N SER A 152 -1.62 -7.81 18.06
CA SER A 152 -1.45 -6.36 17.91
C SER A 152 -1.27 -6.00 16.45
N VAL A 153 -1.95 -4.95 16.01
CA VAL A 153 -1.92 -4.39 14.66
C VAL A 153 -1.17 -3.06 14.70
N ASN A 154 -0.23 -2.88 13.78
CA ASN A 154 0.66 -1.73 13.69
C ASN A 154 1.53 -1.49 14.94
N SER A 155 1.84 -2.54 15.70
CA SER A 155 2.61 -2.45 16.95
C SER A 155 4.07 -2.01 16.74
N ARG A 156 4.66 -2.34 15.59
CA ARG A 156 5.99 -1.90 15.18
C ARG A 156 5.96 -0.62 14.36
N ALA A 157 4.77 -0.04 14.16
CA ALA A 157 4.59 1.21 13.44
C ALA A 157 5.06 1.12 11.96
N LEU A 158 4.72 0.02 11.28
CA LEU A 158 5.08 -0.26 9.88
C LEU A 158 3.89 -0.14 8.91
N LEU A 159 2.75 0.42 9.35
CA LEU A 159 1.68 0.82 8.43
C LEU A 159 2.26 1.80 7.40
N VAL A 160 2.11 1.44 6.13
CA VAL A 160 2.36 2.32 4.99
C VAL A 160 1.21 2.21 4.03
N PHE A 161 0.72 3.36 3.60
CA PHE A 161 -0.32 3.47 2.61
C PHE A 161 0.10 4.54 1.59
N GLU A 162 0.62 4.09 0.44
CA GLU A 162 0.99 4.99 -0.66
C GLU A 162 -0.30 5.46 -1.35
N HIS A 163 -0.69 6.71 -1.12
CA HIS A 163 -1.91 7.31 -1.66
C HIS A 163 -1.83 7.56 -3.17
N LEU A 164 -2.97 7.58 -3.84
CA LEU A 164 -3.02 7.87 -5.27
C LEU A 164 -2.65 9.32 -5.54
N ARG A 165 -1.72 9.56 -6.47
CA ARG A 165 -1.26 10.89 -6.85
C ARG A 165 -1.20 11.06 -8.37
N GLN A 166 -1.42 12.28 -8.84
CA GLN A 166 -1.19 12.63 -10.23
C GLN A 166 0.32 12.77 -10.49
N ARG A 167 0.73 12.47 -11.72
CA ARG A 167 2.11 12.68 -12.14
C ARG A 167 2.33 14.18 -12.35
N LYS A 168 3.36 14.76 -11.74
CA LYS A 168 3.64 16.20 -11.87
C LYS A 168 4.03 16.60 -13.31
N ASP A 169 4.59 15.66 -14.07
CA ASP A 169 5.07 15.90 -15.43
C ASP A 169 4.00 15.71 -16.51
N SER A 170 2.77 15.32 -16.16
CA SER A 170 1.70 15.23 -17.15
C SER A 170 1.17 16.62 -17.48
N THR A 171 1.59 17.19 -18.61
CA THR A 171 0.86 18.27 -19.25
C THR A 171 -0.59 17.82 -19.46
N PRO A 172 -1.60 18.65 -19.14
CA PRO A 172 -2.99 18.28 -19.41
C PRO A 172 -3.14 18.04 -20.91
N ALA A 173 -3.63 16.86 -21.27
CA ALA A 173 -3.86 16.51 -22.66
C ALA A 173 -4.84 17.54 -23.26
N LYS A 174 -4.42 18.26 -24.30
CA LYS A 174 -5.34 19.05 -25.13
C LYS A 174 -6.42 18.10 -25.65
N GLU A 175 -7.67 18.44 -25.40
CA GLU A 175 -8.82 17.81 -26.05
C GLU A 175 -8.66 17.90 -27.57
N PRO A 176 -9.09 16.89 -28.36
CA PRO A 176 -9.01 16.96 -29.80
C PRO A 176 -9.99 18.04 -30.31
N GLU A 177 -9.45 19.10 -30.88
CA GLU A 177 -10.22 20.11 -31.63
C GLU A 177 -10.98 19.39 -32.75
N ALA A 178 -12.29 19.56 -32.76
CA ALA A 178 -13.15 19.10 -33.83
C ALA A 178 -12.81 19.84 -35.13
N GLU A 179 -12.55 19.11 -36.20
CA GLU A 179 -12.43 19.64 -37.55
C GLU A 179 -13.73 20.35 -37.97
N GLY A 180 -13.69 21.68 -38.06
CA GLY A 180 -14.73 22.51 -38.66
C GLY A 180 -14.20 23.15 -39.94
N GLY A 181 -14.77 22.77 -41.08
CA GLY A 181 -14.39 23.29 -42.40
C GLY A 181 -14.98 24.67 -42.74
N GLY A 182 -14.18 25.44 -43.49
CA GLY A 182 -14.56 26.26 -44.65
C GLY A 182 -15.51 27.45 -44.50
N GLY A 183 -15.03 28.65 -44.90
CA GLY A 183 -15.91 29.71 -45.43
C GLY A 183 -15.44 31.16 -45.22
N GLU A 184 -14.70 31.67 -46.22
CA GLU A 184 -14.75 33.02 -46.85
C GLU A 184 -14.82 34.34 -46.01
N GLU A 185 -13.82 35.20 -46.28
CA GLU A 185 -13.78 36.68 -46.15
C GLU A 185 -14.64 37.38 -47.26
N PRO A 186 -14.89 38.73 -47.32
CA PRO A 186 -14.02 39.86 -46.90
C PRO A 186 -14.73 41.15 -46.36
N ASP A 187 -13.93 42.14 -45.91
CA ASP A 187 -13.75 43.47 -46.58
C ASP A 187 -13.41 44.67 -45.63
N GLU A 188 -12.73 45.64 -46.24
CA GLU A 188 -11.67 46.57 -45.80
C GLU A 188 -12.05 47.97 -45.23
N THR A 189 -11.35 48.35 -44.13
CA THR A 189 -10.60 49.64 -43.87
C THR A 189 -11.31 51.02 -43.71
N PRO A 190 -10.65 52.13 -43.23
CA PRO A 190 -9.25 52.34 -42.80
C PRO A 190 -8.98 53.13 -41.46
N ASN A 191 -7.70 53.04 -41.04
CA ASN A 191 -6.85 53.81 -40.08
C ASN A 191 -7.05 55.38 -40.07
N PRO A 192 -6.42 56.23 -39.19
CA PRO A 192 -5.20 56.03 -38.38
C PRO A 192 -5.04 56.75 -37.01
N ALA A 193 -3.90 56.45 -36.35
CA ALA A 193 -3.03 57.35 -35.55
C ALA A 193 -3.11 57.36 -33.99
N LEU A 194 -2.02 56.83 -33.40
CA LEU A 194 -1.43 56.99 -32.06
C LEU A 194 -0.96 58.45 -31.76
N PRO A 195 -0.42 58.80 -30.57
CA PRO A 195 -0.19 58.04 -29.31
C PRO A 195 -0.64 58.80 -28.02
N SER A 196 -0.25 58.28 -26.85
CA SER A 196 -0.18 58.88 -25.50
C SER A 196 -1.26 58.32 -24.55
N GLU A 197 -1.02 57.85 -23.32
CA GLU A 197 0.08 58.01 -22.34
C GLU A 197 0.15 56.74 -21.47
N GLU A 198 1.33 56.47 -20.93
CA GLU A 198 1.59 55.44 -19.92
C GLU A 198 1.05 55.88 -18.55
N GLU A 199 0.20 55.07 -17.93
CA GLU A 199 0.03 54.98 -16.46
C GLU A 199 -0.76 53.68 -16.19
N SER A 200 -0.07 52.66 -15.67
CA SER A 200 -0.07 52.26 -14.25
C SER A 200 -1.31 51.45 -13.85
N ASP A 201 -1.14 50.13 -13.74
CA ASP A 201 -1.97 49.31 -12.87
C ASP A 201 -1.14 48.13 -12.34
N GLU A 202 -0.71 48.29 -11.08
CA GLU A 202 -0.07 47.27 -10.25
C GLU A 202 -1.01 46.06 -10.11
N LYS A 203 -0.65 44.94 -10.75
CA LYS A 203 -1.12 43.63 -10.32
C LYS A 203 -0.14 43.06 -9.31
N THR A 204 -0.52 43.22 -8.05
CA THR A 204 0.06 42.56 -6.87
C THR A 204 0.29 41.08 -7.15
N GLU A 205 1.55 40.69 -7.37
CA GLU A 205 1.98 39.30 -7.40
C GLU A 205 1.78 38.69 -6.01
N GLN A 206 0.84 37.75 -5.90
CA GLN A 206 0.87 36.81 -4.78
C GLN A 206 2.11 35.94 -4.96
N PRO A 207 2.92 35.72 -3.91
CA PRO A 207 4.06 34.82 -4.01
C PRO A 207 3.52 33.43 -4.31
N GLU A 208 3.85 32.94 -5.51
CA GLU A 208 3.66 31.55 -5.90
C GLU A 208 4.23 30.68 -4.79
N ASP A 209 3.36 29.84 -4.21
CA ASP A 209 3.77 28.76 -3.30
C ASP A 209 4.84 27.95 -4.05
N ALA A 210 6.10 28.16 -3.66
CA ALA A 210 7.22 27.42 -4.19
C ALA A 210 6.89 25.93 -4.10
N PRO A 211 7.09 25.14 -5.16
CA PRO A 211 6.77 23.72 -5.12
C PRO A 211 7.56 23.10 -3.97
N GLN A 212 6.84 22.66 -2.95
CA GLN A 212 7.39 21.80 -1.90
C GLN A 212 8.11 20.66 -2.63
N LYS A 213 9.44 20.63 -2.49
CA LYS A 213 10.26 19.50 -2.89
C LYS A 213 9.74 18.30 -2.11
N ASP A 214 8.97 17.45 -2.79
CA ASP A 214 8.75 16.09 -2.31
C ASP A 214 10.14 15.48 -2.10
N PRO A 215 10.38 14.80 -0.97
CA PRO A 215 11.63 14.07 -0.78
C PRO A 215 11.81 13.14 -1.98
N GLU A 216 12.98 13.22 -2.61
CA GLU A 216 13.44 12.52 -3.80
C GLU A 216 12.57 11.30 -4.16
N GLU A 217 11.86 11.35 -5.30
CA GLU A 217 11.09 10.20 -5.74
C GLU A 217 12.03 9.00 -5.92
N ASP A 218 11.87 7.98 -5.08
CA ASP A 218 12.69 6.79 -5.13
C ASP A 218 12.69 6.19 -6.55
N PRO A 219 13.82 5.71 -7.08
CA PRO A 219 13.88 5.04 -8.37
C PRO A 219 12.83 3.93 -8.50
N GLY A 220 12.10 3.90 -9.61
CA GLY A 220 10.98 2.96 -9.84
C GLY A 220 9.65 3.39 -9.21
N SER A 221 9.54 4.62 -8.69
CA SER A 221 8.27 5.18 -8.22
C SER A 221 7.25 5.42 -9.34
N TRP A 222 7.68 5.50 -10.59
CA TRP A 222 6.83 5.53 -11.79
C TRP A 222 7.25 4.40 -12.73
N GLU A 223 7.85 4.69 -13.87
CA GLU A 223 8.33 3.64 -14.76
C GLU A 223 9.36 2.74 -14.06
N GLU A 224 9.19 1.43 -14.22
CA GLU A 224 10.09 0.41 -13.66
C GLU A 224 10.44 -0.60 -14.73
N THR A 225 11.73 -0.75 -15.04
CA THR A 225 12.23 -1.70 -16.03
C THR A 225 12.83 -2.91 -15.33
N PHE A 226 12.43 -4.10 -15.76
CA PHE A 226 13.04 -5.36 -15.37
C PHE A 226 13.38 -6.18 -16.62
N LYS A 227 14.67 -6.44 -16.80
CA LYS A 227 15.22 -6.98 -18.05
C LYS A 227 14.81 -6.08 -19.23
N THR A 228 14.10 -6.63 -20.19
CA THR A 228 13.64 -5.94 -21.41
C THR A 228 12.22 -5.38 -21.28
N HIS A 229 11.56 -5.57 -20.13
CA HIS A 229 10.17 -5.16 -19.93
C HIS A 229 10.10 -3.92 -19.06
N THR A 230 9.41 -2.90 -19.54
CA THR A 230 9.15 -1.65 -18.80
C THR A 230 7.68 -1.59 -18.42
N ASP A 231 7.39 -1.59 -17.12
CA ASP A 231 6.10 -1.23 -16.58
C ASP A 231 5.96 0.29 -16.59
N LYS A 232 4.89 0.80 -17.22
CA LYS A 232 4.58 2.23 -17.30
C LYS A 232 4.05 2.80 -15.98
N LYS A 233 3.52 1.95 -15.11
CA LYS A 233 2.98 2.28 -13.78
C LYS A 233 2.21 3.60 -13.72
N PRO A 234 1.08 3.72 -14.45
CA PRO A 234 0.38 5.00 -14.66
C PRO A 234 -0.16 5.65 -13.37
N ASN A 235 -0.27 4.89 -12.28
CA ASN A 235 -0.76 5.39 -10.99
C ASN A 235 0.36 5.62 -9.98
N GLY A 236 1.62 5.47 -10.39
CA GLY A 236 2.77 5.66 -9.50
C GLY A 236 2.81 4.66 -8.35
N PRO A 237 3.32 5.06 -7.17
CA PRO A 237 3.35 4.22 -5.96
C PRO A 237 1.95 4.08 -5.36
N THR A 238 1.48 2.85 -5.19
CA THR A 238 0.14 2.56 -4.63
C THR A 238 0.13 1.38 -3.67
N SER A 239 1.29 0.96 -3.16
CA SER A 239 1.38 -0.18 -2.25
C SER A 239 0.78 0.12 -0.87
N VAL A 240 0.36 -0.96 -0.20
CA VAL A 240 -0.13 -0.94 1.18
C VAL A 240 0.64 -1.98 1.99
N GLY A 241 0.94 -1.68 3.25
CA GLY A 241 1.67 -2.54 4.17
C GLY A 241 1.21 -2.31 5.60
N LEU A 242 1.22 -3.36 6.41
CA LEU A 242 0.78 -3.34 7.80
C LEU A 242 1.46 -4.47 8.58
N ASP A 243 1.93 -4.20 9.81
CA ASP A 243 2.49 -5.24 10.68
C ASP A 243 1.45 -5.81 11.65
N PHE A 244 1.62 -7.09 11.93
CA PHE A 244 0.87 -7.86 12.91
C PHE A 244 1.87 -8.54 13.86
N SER A 245 1.61 -8.45 15.16
CA SER A 245 2.40 -9.12 16.20
C SER A 245 1.54 -10.14 16.93
N PHE A 246 2.09 -11.34 17.12
CA PHE A 246 1.43 -12.49 17.74
C PHE A 246 2.17 -12.85 19.05
N PRO A 247 1.77 -12.30 20.21
CA PRO A 247 2.44 -12.57 21.48
C PRO A 247 2.41 -14.06 21.83
N GLY A 248 3.55 -14.61 22.25
CA GLY A 248 3.65 -16.02 22.63
C GLY A 248 3.63 -17.03 21.47
N VAL A 249 3.59 -16.57 20.20
CA VAL A 249 3.63 -17.43 19.03
C VAL A 249 5.05 -17.54 18.48
N GLU A 250 5.61 -18.75 18.50
CA GLU A 250 6.96 -19.03 17.99
C GLU A 250 6.98 -19.72 16.61
N ASN A 251 5.81 -20.19 16.16
CA ASN A 251 5.65 -20.98 14.96
C ASN A 251 4.46 -20.47 14.15
N VAL A 252 4.70 -20.11 12.90
CA VAL A 252 3.68 -19.71 11.93
C VAL A 252 3.82 -20.56 10.67
N TYR A 253 2.69 -20.76 9.98
CA TYR A 253 2.52 -21.72 8.90
C TYR A 253 1.62 -21.11 7.81
N GLY A 254 1.59 -21.71 6.63
CA GLY A 254 0.69 -21.32 5.55
C GLY A 254 1.39 -20.47 4.49
N ILE A 255 0.67 -19.47 3.96
CA ILE A 255 1.06 -18.66 2.80
C ILE A 255 1.71 -19.48 1.66
N PRO A 256 1.12 -20.61 1.22
CA PRO A 256 1.64 -21.35 0.06
C PRO A 256 1.52 -20.51 -1.23
N GLU A 257 2.21 -20.84 -2.32
CA GLU A 257 3.05 -22.01 -2.55
C GLU A 257 4.55 -21.68 -2.55
N HIS A 258 5.29 -22.33 -1.65
CA HIS A 258 6.76 -22.26 -1.58
C HIS A 258 7.34 -23.66 -1.40
N ALA A 259 8.45 -23.94 -2.09
CA ALA A 259 9.23 -25.14 -1.87
C ALA A 259 10.11 -24.98 -0.62
N ASP A 260 9.49 -24.86 0.55
CA ASP A 260 10.17 -24.59 1.82
C ASP A 260 9.62 -25.47 2.97
N ASN A 261 10.16 -25.30 4.17
CA ASN A 261 9.67 -25.98 5.36
C ASN A 261 8.24 -25.57 5.71
N LEU A 262 7.48 -26.49 6.30
CA LEU A 262 6.14 -26.22 6.81
C LEU A 262 6.14 -25.05 7.82
N ARG A 263 7.07 -25.08 8.78
CA ARG A 263 7.32 -23.95 9.69
C ARG A 263 8.04 -22.85 8.90
N LEU A 264 7.40 -21.70 8.77
CA LEU A 264 7.97 -20.55 8.09
C LEU A 264 9.21 -20.04 8.83
N ARG A 265 10.22 -19.62 8.07
CA ARG A 265 11.48 -19.07 8.59
C ARG A 265 11.36 -17.57 8.81
N THR A 266 12.21 -17.03 9.68
CA THR A 266 12.41 -15.57 9.74
C THR A 266 12.95 -15.07 8.41
N THR A 267 12.46 -13.92 7.97
CA THR A 267 12.89 -13.25 6.73
C THR A 267 13.71 -11.99 7.02
N GLU A 268 14.05 -11.73 8.28
CA GLU A 268 14.98 -10.66 8.65
C GLU A 268 16.35 -10.95 8.04
N GLY A 269 16.90 -9.98 7.31
CA GLY A 269 18.18 -10.11 6.61
C GLY A 269 18.17 -10.97 5.32
N GLY A 270 17.03 -11.57 4.93
CA GLY A 270 16.87 -12.37 3.70
C GLY A 270 15.92 -11.73 2.69
N ASP A 271 15.29 -12.50 1.80
CA ASP A 271 14.11 -12.05 1.03
C ASP A 271 12.81 -12.45 1.77
N PRO A 272 11.71 -11.70 1.63
CA PRO A 272 10.42 -12.11 2.19
C PRO A 272 9.83 -13.28 1.40
N TYR A 273 8.93 -14.05 2.02
CA TYR A 273 8.04 -14.94 1.28
C TYR A 273 7.23 -14.14 0.28
N ARG A 274 7.26 -14.55 -0.98
CA ARG A 274 6.59 -13.85 -2.08
C ARG A 274 5.34 -14.60 -2.49
N LEU A 275 4.21 -13.90 -2.58
CA LEU A 275 2.95 -14.39 -3.12
C LEU A 275 2.69 -13.69 -4.45
N TYR A 276 3.03 -14.37 -5.53
CA TYR A 276 2.86 -13.90 -6.90
C TYR A 276 2.96 -15.09 -7.84
N ASN A 277 1.84 -15.52 -8.42
CA ASN A 277 1.77 -16.73 -9.24
C ASN A 277 2.73 -16.61 -10.44
N LEU A 278 3.72 -17.51 -10.49
CA LEU A 278 4.80 -17.54 -11.46
C LEU A 278 5.03 -18.96 -11.98
N ASP A 279 5.37 -19.06 -13.25
CA ASP A 279 5.93 -20.29 -13.81
C ASP A 279 7.44 -20.32 -13.56
N VAL A 280 7.85 -21.06 -12.53
CA VAL A 280 9.25 -21.17 -12.11
C VAL A 280 9.83 -22.50 -12.58
N PHE A 281 10.49 -22.48 -13.75
CA PHE A 281 11.16 -23.66 -14.30
C PHE A 281 12.26 -24.17 -13.37
N GLN A 282 12.23 -25.47 -13.05
CA GLN A 282 13.22 -26.16 -12.20
C GLN A 282 13.47 -25.44 -10.86
N TYR A 283 12.38 -25.05 -10.18
CA TYR A 283 12.46 -24.38 -8.88
C TYR A 283 13.39 -25.11 -7.88
N GLU A 284 14.11 -24.34 -7.08
CA GLU A 284 14.95 -24.86 -6.00
C GLU A 284 14.14 -25.06 -4.72
N LEU A 285 14.68 -25.88 -3.81
CA LEU A 285 14.12 -26.08 -2.47
C LEU A 285 14.66 -25.06 -1.45
N TYR A 286 13.98 -24.96 -0.31
CA TYR A 286 14.35 -24.20 0.87
C TYR A 286 14.61 -22.71 0.62
N ASN A 287 13.78 -22.07 -0.19
CA ASN A 287 13.85 -20.63 -0.47
C ASN A 287 12.43 -19.99 -0.51
N PRO A 288 12.32 -18.67 -0.31
CA PRO A 288 11.04 -17.96 -0.24
C PRO A 288 10.48 -17.48 -1.59
N MET A 289 11.03 -17.95 -2.72
CA MET A 289 10.58 -17.52 -4.06
C MET A 289 9.15 -17.99 -4.31
N ALA A 290 8.31 -17.12 -4.87
CA ALA A 290 6.95 -17.46 -5.26
C ALA A 290 6.94 -18.56 -6.32
N LEU A 291 5.95 -19.46 -6.23
CA LEU A 291 5.70 -20.52 -7.22
C LEU A 291 4.35 -20.29 -7.91
N TYR A 292 3.61 -21.36 -8.20
CA TYR A 292 2.47 -21.33 -9.13
C TYR A 292 1.18 -20.79 -8.53
N GLY A 293 1.00 -20.92 -7.22
CA GLY A 293 -0.22 -20.51 -6.50
C GLY A 293 0.03 -19.55 -5.33
N SER A 294 -1.02 -18.80 -4.99
CA SER A 294 -1.14 -17.92 -3.83
C SER A 294 -2.61 -17.77 -3.45
#